data_AF-A0A242DI61-F1
#
_entry.id   AF-A0A242DI61-F1
#
_cell.length_a   1.000
_cell.length_b   1.000
_cell.length_c   1.000
_cell.angle_alpha   90.00
_cell.angle_beta   90.00
_cell.angle_gamma   90.00
#
_symmetry.space_group_name_H-M   'P 1'
#
loop_
_entity.id
_entity.type
_entity.pdbx_description
1 polymer ?
#
loop_
_entity_poly.entity_id
_entity_poly.type
_entity_poly.pdbx_seq_one_letter_code
_entity_poly.pdbx_strand_id
1 'polypeptide(L)'
;MARNKYPEETVNKILDVSMQLFLEKGYEHTSIQDIVNNLGGLSKGAIYHHFKSKEDILNGVMDKLYQGNDNEIDHIKRLEKNANMTGLEKLQALFTSALDNPRQEDMFQMAPDFIKNPQMLVMQLEGIFKESAPHYVQPIIEEGIADGSIKTEYPKELAEVILLLINIWLIPLIHEDDPNNVANRFALFQEMMAKLGIEVFDAVAIERLEKFRKLYEQKK
;
A
#
# COMPACT_ATOMS: atom_id res chain seq x y z
N MET A 1 19.82 -11.58 -32.44
CA MET A 1 19.44 -11.39 -31.03
C MET A 1 19.38 -9.89 -30.77
N ALA A 2 18.18 -9.34 -30.56
CA ALA A 2 18.03 -7.90 -30.34
C ALA A 2 18.55 -7.56 -28.94
N ARG A 3 19.67 -6.83 -28.89
CA ARG A 3 20.18 -6.19 -27.68
C ARG A 3 19.13 -5.19 -27.22
N ASN A 4 18.61 -5.36 -26.02
CA ASN A 4 17.52 -4.55 -25.52
C ASN A 4 18.00 -3.12 -25.29
N LYS A 5 17.42 -2.15 -26.00
CA LYS A 5 17.92 -0.77 -26.10
C LYS A 5 17.51 0.10 -24.89
N TYR A 6 16.58 -0.39 -24.06
CA TYR A 6 16.08 0.28 -22.85
C TYR A 6 15.80 -0.74 -21.73
N PRO A 7 16.75 -0.97 -20.79
CA PRO A 7 16.59 -1.97 -19.74
C PRO A 7 15.42 -1.67 -18.78
N GLU A 8 15.15 -0.40 -18.47
CA GLU A 8 14.04 -0.02 -17.59
C GLU A 8 12.65 -0.27 -18.22
N GLU A 9 12.47 0.04 -19.51
CA GLU A 9 11.21 -0.25 -20.21
C GLU A 9 10.90 -1.76 -20.22
N THR A 10 11.95 -2.57 -20.27
CA THR A 10 11.82 -4.03 -20.27
C THR A 10 11.45 -4.55 -18.90
N VAL A 11 12.12 -4.06 -17.85
CA VAL A 11 11.78 -4.37 -16.47
C VAL A 11 10.32 -4.00 -16.21
N ASN A 12 9.92 -2.78 -16.55
CA ASN A 12 8.53 -2.32 -16.38
C ASN A 12 7.52 -3.22 -17.10
N LYS A 13 7.80 -3.59 -18.36
CA LYS A 13 6.93 -4.49 -19.12
C LYS A 13 6.84 -5.89 -18.50
N ILE A 14 7.95 -6.43 -17.99
CA ILE A 14 7.97 -7.71 -17.27
C ILE A 14 7.08 -7.61 -16.03
N LEU A 15 7.23 -6.54 -15.24
CA LEU A 15 6.46 -6.33 -14.02
C LEU A 15 4.95 -6.18 -14.31
N ASP A 16 4.57 -5.40 -15.33
CA ASP A 16 3.16 -5.19 -15.70
C ASP A 16 2.46 -6.49 -16.10
N VAL A 17 3.10 -7.27 -16.96
CA VAL A 17 2.56 -8.57 -17.39
C VAL A 17 2.52 -9.57 -16.24
N SER A 18 3.53 -9.56 -15.37
CA SER A 18 3.57 -10.47 -14.21
C SER A 18 2.48 -10.12 -13.21
N MET A 19 2.29 -8.83 -12.92
CA MET A 19 1.21 -8.33 -12.07
C MET A 19 -0.15 -8.78 -12.58
N GLN A 20 -0.42 -8.57 -13.88
CA GLN A 20 -1.68 -9.01 -14.49
C GLN A 20 -1.91 -10.51 -14.31
N LEU A 21 -0.89 -11.34 -14.58
CA LEU A 21 -1.02 -12.79 -14.45
C LEU A 21 -1.19 -13.25 -12.99
N PHE A 22 -0.49 -12.62 -12.05
CA PHE A 22 -0.62 -12.92 -10.61
C PHE A 22 -2.03 -12.60 -10.09
N LEU A 23 -2.66 -11.54 -10.60
CA LEU A 23 -4.04 -11.20 -10.27
C LEU A 23 -5.03 -12.18 -10.91
N GLU A 24 -4.88 -12.47 -12.20
CA GLU A 24 -5.83 -13.34 -12.92
C GLU A 24 -5.78 -14.81 -12.48
N LYS A 25 -4.58 -15.34 -12.20
CA LYS A 25 -4.36 -16.78 -11.97
C LYS A 25 -3.91 -17.13 -10.55
N GLY A 26 -3.47 -16.13 -9.78
CA GLY A 26 -2.69 -16.33 -8.57
C GLY A 26 -1.21 -16.58 -8.87
N TYR A 27 -0.37 -16.14 -7.94
CA TYR A 27 1.09 -16.24 -7.98
C TYR A 27 1.55 -17.70 -8.09
N GLU A 28 0.97 -18.60 -7.29
CA GLU A 28 1.36 -20.02 -7.27
C GLU A 28 1.10 -20.70 -8.62
N HIS A 29 0.00 -20.37 -9.30
CA HIS A 29 -0.36 -20.95 -10.59
C HIS A 29 0.27 -20.25 -11.80
N THR A 30 1.02 -19.17 -11.57
CA THR A 30 1.73 -18.46 -12.64
C THR A 30 3.16 -18.96 -12.75
N SER A 31 3.55 -19.44 -13.94
CA SER A 31 4.93 -19.83 -14.23
C SER A 31 5.70 -18.72 -14.95
N ILE A 32 7.04 -18.75 -14.87
CA ILE A 32 7.89 -17.89 -15.71
C ILE A 32 7.58 -18.06 -17.20
N GLN A 33 7.17 -19.26 -17.63
CA GLN A 33 6.82 -19.50 -19.03
C GLN A 33 5.52 -18.80 -19.43
N ASP A 34 4.53 -18.71 -18.53
CA ASP A 34 3.30 -17.94 -18.77
C ASP A 34 3.62 -16.45 -18.98
N ILE A 35 4.53 -15.91 -18.17
CA ILE A 35 4.99 -14.51 -18.29
C ILE A 35 5.68 -14.30 -19.65
N VAL A 36 6.62 -15.19 -20.03
CA VAL A 36 7.29 -15.15 -21.34
C VAL A 36 6.29 -15.14 -22.50
N ASN A 37 5.28 -16.01 -22.44
CA ASN A 37 4.29 -16.15 -23.50
C ASN A 37 3.46 -14.86 -23.69
N ASN A 38 3.21 -14.11 -22.61
CA ASN A 38 2.45 -12.86 -22.65
C ASN A 38 3.29 -11.62 -22.97
N LEU A 39 4.62 -11.71 -22.94
CA LEU A 39 5.50 -10.58 -23.25
C LEU A 39 5.70 -10.30 -24.76
N GLY A 40 5.32 -11.26 -25.62
CA GLY A 40 5.28 -11.08 -27.07
C GLY A 40 6.65 -10.82 -27.72
N GLY A 41 7.70 -11.58 -27.32
CA GLY A 41 9.00 -11.54 -27.99
C GLY A 41 10.23 -11.54 -27.08
N LEU A 42 10.06 -11.45 -25.76
CA LEU A 42 11.15 -11.66 -24.80
C LEU A 42 11.37 -13.14 -24.56
N SER A 43 12.64 -13.57 -24.46
CA SER A 43 12.98 -14.95 -24.13
C SER A 43 13.02 -15.15 -22.62
N LYS A 44 12.94 -16.40 -22.18
CA LYS A 44 13.15 -16.77 -20.77
C LYS A 44 14.51 -16.29 -20.24
N GLY A 45 15.55 -16.34 -21.07
CA GLY A 45 16.88 -15.82 -20.74
C GLY A 45 16.91 -14.30 -20.57
N ALA A 46 16.08 -13.56 -21.30
CA ALA A 46 15.94 -12.12 -21.13
C ALA A 46 15.30 -11.76 -19.78
N ILE A 47 14.32 -12.55 -19.32
CA ILE A 47 13.75 -12.38 -17.97
C ILE A 47 14.82 -12.65 -16.90
N TYR A 48 15.55 -13.78 -17.02
CA TYR A 48 16.58 -14.15 -16.04
C TYR A 48 17.78 -13.19 -15.97
N HIS A 49 17.97 -12.34 -16.98
CA HIS A 49 18.94 -11.26 -16.94
C HIS A 49 18.53 -10.15 -15.95
N HIS A 50 17.22 -9.94 -15.75
CA HIS A 50 16.68 -8.91 -14.88
C HIS A 50 16.24 -9.45 -13.52
N PHE A 51 15.67 -10.66 -13.49
CA PHE A 51 15.11 -11.26 -12.28
C PHE A 51 15.62 -12.68 -12.08
N LYS A 52 16.16 -12.98 -10.91
CA LYS A 52 16.77 -14.29 -10.62
C LYS A 52 15.73 -15.39 -10.38
N SER A 53 14.51 -15.03 -9.99
CA SER A 53 13.44 -15.98 -9.67
C SER A 53 12.05 -15.36 -9.89
N LYS A 54 11.00 -16.20 -9.79
CA LYS A 54 9.59 -15.72 -9.78
C LYS A 54 9.31 -14.84 -8.56
N GLU A 55 9.95 -15.14 -7.43
CA GLU A 55 9.90 -14.33 -6.20
C GLU A 55 10.55 -12.96 -6.41
N ASP A 56 11.69 -12.90 -7.12
CA ASP A 56 12.35 -11.63 -7.46
C ASP A 56 11.46 -10.73 -8.36
N ILE A 57 10.69 -11.35 -9.26
CA ILE A 57 9.66 -10.64 -10.05
C ILE A 57 8.53 -10.14 -9.15
N LEU A 58 8.06 -10.96 -8.20
CA LEU A 58 7.02 -10.55 -7.25
C LEU A 58 7.49 -9.36 -6.40
N ASN A 59 8.72 -9.39 -5.90
CA ASN A 59 9.35 -8.27 -5.21
C ASN A 59 9.31 -7.00 -6.07
N GLY A 60 9.75 -7.08 -7.32
CA GLY A 60 9.67 -5.95 -8.23
C GLY A 60 8.23 -5.47 -8.53
N VAL A 61 7.25 -6.38 -8.59
CA VAL A 61 5.82 -6.01 -8.78
C VAL A 61 5.33 -5.26 -7.55
N MET A 62 5.63 -5.75 -6.35
CA MET A 62 5.22 -5.13 -5.09
C MET A 62 5.93 -3.79 -4.91
N ASP A 63 7.23 -3.71 -5.19
CA ASP A 63 7.96 -2.45 -5.20
C ASP A 63 7.32 -1.46 -6.17
N LYS A 64 6.92 -1.88 -7.37
CA LYS A 64 6.25 -0.99 -8.32
C LYS A 64 4.87 -0.53 -7.84
N LEU A 65 4.13 -1.40 -7.14
CA LEU A 65 2.81 -1.09 -6.56
C LEU A 65 2.93 -0.10 -5.39
N TYR A 66 3.88 -0.32 -4.48
CA TYR A 66 4.03 0.48 -3.25
C TYR A 66 4.98 1.67 -3.37
N GLN A 67 6.04 1.57 -4.18
CA GLN A 67 6.97 2.68 -4.47
C GLN A 67 6.42 3.54 -5.62
N GLY A 68 5.10 3.70 -5.64
CA GLY A 68 4.33 4.27 -6.71
C GLY A 68 4.45 5.78 -6.88
N ASN A 69 5.65 6.32 -6.70
CA ASN A 69 6.30 7.44 -7.37
C ASN A 69 7.30 8.02 -6.37
N ASP A 70 8.47 8.45 -6.84
CA ASP A 70 9.29 9.43 -6.11
C ASP A 70 8.43 10.56 -5.53
N ASN A 71 7.33 10.93 -6.20
CA ASN A 71 6.34 11.92 -5.75
C ASN A 71 5.67 11.64 -4.39
N GLU A 72 5.39 10.37 -4.03
CA GLU A 72 4.73 10.05 -2.75
C GLU A 72 5.75 10.06 -1.62
N ILE A 73 6.90 9.42 -1.81
CA ILE A 73 8.02 9.51 -0.86
C ILE A 73 8.48 10.97 -0.70
N ASP A 74 8.54 11.73 -1.78
CA ASP A 74 8.85 13.16 -1.76
C ASP A 74 7.73 13.98 -1.11
N HIS A 75 6.47 13.54 -1.20
CA HIS A 75 5.37 14.17 -0.46
C HIS A 75 5.53 13.93 1.04
N ILE A 76 5.78 12.70 1.46
CA ILE A 76 6.03 12.32 2.86
C ILE A 76 7.22 13.12 3.42
N LYS A 77 8.35 13.14 2.71
CA LYS A 77 9.54 13.89 3.10
C LYS A 77 9.29 15.40 3.17
N ARG A 78 8.40 15.95 2.33
CA ARG A 78 7.99 17.36 2.39
C ARG A 78 7.11 17.64 3.61
N LEU A 79 6.19 16.74 3.93
CA LEU A 79 5.36 16.83 5.13
C LEU A 79 6.23 16.77 6.40
N GLU A 80 7.14 15.80 6.49
CA GLU A 80 8.10 15.66 7.59
C GLU A 80 8.88 16.97 7.81
N LYS A 81 9.33 17.62 6.73
CA LYS A 81 10.11 18.87 6.80
C LYS A 81 9.27 20.14 7.01
N ASN A 82 7.94 20.04 7.07
CA ASN A 82 7.09 21.22 7.18
C ASN A 82 7.04 21.75 8.62
N ALA A 83 7.86 22.75 8.92
CA ALA A 83 7.95 23.35 10.26
C ALA A 83 6.70 24.14 10.71
N ASN A 84 5.73 24.37 9.83
CA ASN A 84 4.48 25.06 10.17
C ASN A 84 3.37 24.12 10.65
N MET A 85 3.65 22.81 10.72
CA MET A 85 2.69 21.80 11.14
C MET A 85 3.22 21.08 12.38
N THR A 86 2.34 20.80 13.32
CA THR A 86 2.58 19.85 14.41
C THR A 86 2.70 18.42 13.89
N GLY A 87 3.29 17.52 14.67
CA GLY A 87 3.37 16.11 14.34
C GLY A 87 1.97 15.49 14.13
N LEU A 88 0.97 15.89 14.91
CA LEU A 88 -0.42 15.47 14.67
C LEU A 88 -0.96 15.93 13.31
N GLU A 89 -0.78 17.20 12.95
CA GLU A 89 -1.23 17.73 11.65
C GLU A 89 -0.52 17.04 10.48
N LYS A 90 0.77 16.72 10.63
CA LYS A 90 1.52 15.96 9.62
C LYS A 90 0.99 14.54 9.48
N LEU A 91 0.68 13.89 10.61
CA LEU A 91 0.10 12.55 10.63
C LEU A 91 -1.29 12.52 9.96
N GLN A 92 -2.14 13.51 10.26
CA GLN A 92 -3.44 13.69 9.62
C GLN A 92 -3.29 13.91 8.11
N ALA A 93 -2.39 14.81 7.70
CA ALA A 93 -2.16 15.10 6.27
C ALA A 93 -1.64 13.86 5.52
N LEU A 94 -0.75 13.08 6.14
CA LEU A 94 -0.26 11.82 5.59
C LEU A 94 -1.43 10.86 5.29
N PHE A 95 -2.33 10.66 6.25
CA PHE A 95 -3.46 9.75 6.07
C PHE A 95 -4.49 10.26 5.08
N THR A 96 -4.80 11.56 5.08
CA THR A 96 -5.68 12.17 4.08
C THR A 96 -5.11 12.02 2.66
N SER A 97 -3.79 12.20 2.49
CA SER A 97 -3.12 12.02 1.20
C SER A 97 -3.17 10.56 0.72
N ALA A 98 -3.05 9.60 1.64
CA ALA A 98 -3.13 8.18 1.33
C ALA A 98 -4.54 7.80 0.85
N LEU A 99 -5.61 8.36 1.42
CA LEU A 99 -6.99 8.14 0.97
C LEU A 99 -7.30 8.76 -0.40
N ASP A 100 -6.50 9.73 -0.85
CA ASP A 100 -6.65 10.41 -2.13
C ASP A 100 -5.88 9.78 -3.29
N ASN A 101 -5.02 8.80 -2.99
CA ASN A 101 -4.13 8.22 -3.98
C ASN A 101 -4.93 7.34 -4.96
N PRO A 102 -5.00 7.70 -6.27
CA PRO A 102 -5.73 6.89 -7.25
C PRO A 102 -5.19 5.46 -7.39
N ARG A 103 -3.95 5.19 -6.98
CA ARG A 103 -3.37 3.83 -6.98
C ARG A 103 -3.87 2.97 -5.82
N GLN A 104 -4.34 3.58 -4.74
CA GLN A 104 -5.06 2.82 -3.72
C GLN A 104 -6.29 2.20 -4.35
N GLU A 105 -7.04 2.91 -5.19
CA GLU A 105 -8.18 2.34 -5.93
C GLU A 105 -7.76 1.08 -6.72
N ASP A 106 -6.65 1.13 -7.46
CA ASP A 106 -6.11 -0.02 -8.19
C ASP A 106 -5.75 -1.17 -7.23
N MET A 107 -5.08 -0.88 -6.11
CA MET A 107 -4.74 -1.87 -5.08
C MET A 107 -5.98 -2.46 -4.39
N PHE A 108 -7.02 -1.66 -4.18
CA PHE A 108 -8.33 -2.08 -3.70
C PHE A 108 -9.02 -3.00 -4.72
N GLN A 109 -8.89 -2.71 -6.02
CA GLN A 109 -9.41 -3.61 -7.05
C GLN A 109 -8.72 -4.98 -7.02
N MET A 110 -7.46 -5.01 -6.59
CA MET A 110 -6.64 -6.22 -6.42
C MET A 110 -6.88 -6.93 -5.09
N ALA A 111 -7.49 -6.26 -4.10
CA ALA A 111 -7.72 -6.76 -2.73
C ALA A 111 -8.36 -8.17 -2.64
N PRO A 112 -9.40 -8.51 -3.42
CA PRO A 112 -10.05 -9.83 -3.36
C PRO A 112 -9.11 -11.00 -3.71
N ASP A 113 -8.00 -10.73 -4.41
CA ASP A 113 -7.05 -11.74 -4.84
C ASP A 113 -5.85 -11.90 -3.89
N PHE A 114 -5.75 -11.11 -2.81
CA PHE A 114 -4.68 -11.28 -1.81
C PHE A 114 -4.78 -12.60 -1.05
N ILE A 115 -6.00 -13.12 -0.81
CA ILE A 115 -6.20 -14.46 -0.24
C ILE A 115 -5.59 -15.54 -1.16
N LYS A 116 -5.65 -15.34 -2.48
CA LYS A 116 -5.01 -16.25 -3.47
C LYS A 116 -3.50 -16.07 -3.54
N ASN A 117 -2.96 -15.04 -2.89
CA ASN A 117 -1.57 -14.62 -2.93
C ASN A 117 -1.02 -14.32 -1.52
N PRO A 118 -0.94 -15.31 -0.61
CA PRO A 118 -0.53 -15.07 0.78
C PRO A 118 0.87 -14.47 0.92
N GLN A 119 1.76 -14.71 -0.06
CA GLN A 119 3.07 -14.07 -0.10
C GLN A 119 2.97 -12.54 -0.25
N MET A 120 1.99 -12.04 -1.00
CA MET A 120 1.77 -10.60 -1.12
C MET A 120 1.40 -9.97 0.21
N LEU A 121 0.55 -10.65 0.99
CA LEU A 121 0.18 -10.20 2.34
C LEU A 121 1.40 -10.20 3.28
N VAL A 122 2.25 -11.23 3.23
CA VAL A 122 3.48 -11.29 4.03
C VAL A 122 4.41 -10.13 3.68
N MET A 123 4.62 -9.86 2.39
CA MET A 123 5.45 -8.74 1.95
C MET A 123 4.90 -7.39 2.39
N GLN A 124 3.58 -7.22 2.37
CA GLN A 124 2.94 -5.99 2.85
C GLN A 124 3.15 -5.80 4.36
N LEU A 125 3.00 -6.87 5.15
CA LEU A 125 3.29 -6.84 6.59
C LEU A 125 4.76 -6.52 6.85
N GLU A 126 5.68 -7.19 6.15
CA GLU A 126 7.11 -6.91 6.28
C GLU A 126 7.45 -5.46 5.92
N GLY A 127 6.85 -4.93 4.84
CA GLY A 127 7.00 -3.54 4.43
C GLY A 127 6.53 -2.55 5.50
N ILE A 128 5.42 -2.82 6.18
CA ILE A 128 4.96 -2.01 7.30
C ILE A 128 6.03 -1.96 8.40
N PHE A 129 6.55 -3.11 8.83
CA PHE A 129 7.46 -3.18 9.98
C PHE A 129 8.90 -2.74 9.68
N LYS A 130 9.40 -3.01 8.46
CA LYS A 130 10.80 -2.73 8.09
C LYS A 130 10.97 -1.37 7.43
N GLU A 131 9.96 -0.90 6.70
CA GLU A 131 10.06 0.30 5.88
C GLU A 131 9.13 1.40 6.37
N SER A 132 7.81 1.20 6.30
CA SER A 132 6.85 2.29 6.44
C SER A 132 6.74 2.85 7.84
N ALA A 133 6.61 1.99 8.86
CA ALA A 133 6.52 2.43 10.25
C ALA A 133 7.78 3.17 10.70
N PRO A 134 9.00 2.60 10.62
CA PRO A 134 10.20 3.26 11.15
C PRO A 134 10.63 4.49 10.35
N HIS A 135 10.42 4.53 9.03
CA HIS A 135 10.97 5.63 8.21
C HIS A 135 9.97 6.75 7.88
N TYR A 136 8.66 6.52 7.98
CA TYR A 136 7.66 7.51 7.56
C TYR A 136 6.70 7.93 8.66
N VAL A 137 6.28 7.03 9.54
CA VAL A 137 5.22 7.32 10.52
C VAL A 137 5.79 7.57 11.92
N GLN A 138 6.71 6.73 12.39
CA GLN A 138 7.33 6.89 13.70
C GLN A 138 8.01 8.26 13.88
N PRO A 139 8.79 8.80 12.92
CA PRO A 139 9.42 10.11 13.10
C PRO A 139 8.41 11.24 13.28
N ILE A 140 7.27 11.19 12.56
CA ILE A 140 6.18 12.16 12.69
C ILE A 140 5.52 12.05 14.07
N ILE A 141 5.34 10.83 14.58
CA ILE A 141 4.79 10.60 15.93
C ILE A 141 5.76 11.14 17.00
N GLU A 142 7.06 10.89 16.84
CA GLU A 142 8.09 11.41 17.75
C GLU A 142 8.13 12.93 17.76
N GLU A 143 7.96 13.58 16.61
CA GLU A 143 7.82 15.03 16.52
C GLU A 143 6.55 15.52 17.24
N GLY A 144 5.42 14.82 17.05
CA GLY A 144 4.18 15.15 17.74
C GLY A 144 4.26 14.97 19.26
N ILE A 145 5.10 14.06 19.75
CA ILE A 145 5.41 13.94 21.17
C ILE A 145 6.24 15.15 21.64
N ALA A 146 7.24 15.55 20.83
CA ALA A 146 8.12 16.67 21.16
C ALA A 146 7.39 18.02 21.19
N ASP A 147 6.43 18.24 20.29
CA ASP A 147 5.60 19.46 20.26
C ASP A 147 4.35 19.39 21.16
N GLY A 148 4.05 18.20 21.73
CA GLY A 148 2.95 17.95 22.65
C GLY A 148 1.59 17.70 22.00
N SER A 149 1.51 17.63 20.67
CA SER A 149 0.29 17.33 19.90
C SER A 149 -0.13 15.87 19.96
N ILE A 150 0.80 14.94 20.22
CA ILE A 150 0.55 13.49 20.37
C ILE A 150 0.99 13.03 21.76
N LYS A 151 0.16 12.25 22.44
CA LYS A 151 0.45 11.73 23.79
C LYS A 151 0.51 10.20 23.78
N THR A 152 1.72 9.66 23.79
CA THR A 152 1.96 8.21 23.94
C THR A 152 3.37 7.96 24.50
N GLU A 153 3.55 6.85 25.20
CA GLU A 153 4.88 6.34 25.60
C GLU A 153 5.42 5.30 24.60
N TYR A 154 4.63 4.96 23.57
CA TYR A 154 4.89 3.85 22.64
C TYR A 154 4.84 4.33 21.18
N PRO A 155 5.75 5.21 20.72
CA PRO A 155 5.68 5.82 19.40
C PRO A 155 5.80 4.81 18.25
N LYS A 156 6.69 3.82 18.42
CA LYS A 156 6.90 2.75 17.43
C LYS A 156 5.66 1.88 17.29
N GLU A 157 5.15 1.36 18.39
CA GLU A 157 4.01 0.46 18.41
C GLU A 157 2.75 1.17 17.90
N LEU A 158 2.60 2.46 18.20
CA LEU A 158 1.52 3.28 17.65
C LEU A 158 1.64 3.41 16.13
N ALA A 159 2.83 3.66 15.59
CA ALA A 159 3.07 3.71 14.14
C ALA A 159 2.68 2.40 13.44
N GLU A 160 3.15 1.27 14.00
CA GLU A 160 2.87 -0.07 13.47
C GLU A 160 1.37 -0.39 13.50
N VAL A 161 0.70 -0.19 14.64
CA VAL A 161 -0.74 -0.46 14.79
C VAL A 161 -1.58 0.41 13.86
N ILE A 162 -1.27 1.70 13.74
CA ILE A 162 -2.03 2.57 12.84
C ILE A 162 -1.91 2.07 11.39
N LEU A 163 -0.71 1.72 10.94
CA LEU A 163 -0.50 1.21 9.58
C LEU A 163 -1.17 -0.14 9.35
N LEU A 164 -1.16 -1.05 10.33
CA LEU A 164 -1.88 -2.32 10.24
C LEU A 164 -3.39 -2.09 10.13
N LEU A 165 -3.94 -1.22 10.96
CA LEU A 165 -5.37 -0.91 10.93
C LEU A 165 -5.76 -0.28 9.61
N ILE A 166 -5.00 0.70 9.12
CA ILE A 166 -5.31 1.40 7.88
C ILE A 166 -5.11 0.50 6.65
N ASN A 167 -3.96 -0.17 6.52
CA ASN A 167 -3.60 -0.86 5.28
C ASN A 167 -4.12 -2.29 5.19
N ILE A 168 -4.46 -2.94 6.32
CA ILE A 168 -4.87 -4.35 6.35
C ILE A 168 -6.30 -4.53 6.85
N TRP A 169 -6.71 -3.81 7.91
CA TRP A 169 -8.00 -4.05 8.54
C TRP A 169 -9.14 -3.22 7.95
N LEU A 170 -8.89 -1.95 7.63
CA LEU A 170 -9.87 -1.07 6.98
C LEU A 170 -10.04 -1.42 5.49
N ILE A 171 -8.95 -1.82 4.83
CA ILE A 171 -8.97 -2.38 3.48
C ILE A 171 -9.43 -3.85 3.59
N PRO A 172 -10.50 -4.29 2.90
CA PRO A 172 -10.94 -5.68 2.98
C PRO A 172 -10.04 -6.62 2.15
N LEU A 173 -8.73 -6.68 2.44
CA LEU A 173 -7.75 -7.54 1.76
C LEU A 173 -7.99 -9.04 2.00
N ILE A 174 -8.57 -9.38 3.16
CA ILE A 174 -8.65 -10.78 3.64
C ILE A 174 -10.05 -11.16 4.13
N HIS A 175 -11.05 -10.29 3.96
CA HIS A 175 -12.40 -10.50 4.51
C HIS A 175 -13.45 -10.48 3.39
N GLU A 176 -14.22 -11.55 3.23
CA GLU A 176 -15.37 -11.66 2.31
C GLU A 176 -16.64 -10.95 2.84
N ASP A 177 -16.46 -9.85 3.58
CA ASP A 177 -17.53 -9.34 4.44
C ASP A 177 -18.67 -8.61 3.69
N ASP A 178 -19.83 -8.56 4.36
CA ASP A 178 -20.94 -7.65 4.09
C ASP A 178 -20.43 -6.19 4.04
N PRO A 179 -20.76 -5.41 2.99
CA PRO A 179 -20.45 -3.99 2.89
C PRO A 179 -20.77 -3.17 4.15
N ASN A 180 -21.79 -3.58 4.93
CA ASN A 180 -22.15 -2.93 6.20
C ASN A 180 -21.04 -2.99 7.27
N ASN A 181 -20.13 -3.97 7.21
CA ASN A 181 -19.05 -4.11 8.20
C ASN A 181 -17.88 -3.15 7.96
N VAL A 182 -17.71 -2.61 6.75
CA VAL A 182 -16.64 -1.65 6.45
C VAL A 182 -16.87 -0.34 7.22
N ALA A 183 -18.09 0.20 7.15
CA ALA A 183 -18.46 1.42 7.86
C ALA A 183 -18.27 1.31 9.38
N ASN A 184 -18.63 0.15 9.96
CA ASN A 184 -18.44 -0.11 11.39
C ASN A 184 -16.95 -0.12 11.79
N ARG A 185 -16.07 -0.71 10.96
CA ARG A 185 -14.62 -0.71 11.20
C ARG A 185 -14.04 0.70 11.17
N PHE A 186 -14.46 1.52 10.21
CA PHE A 186 -14.05 2.92 10.14
C PHE A 186 -14.53 3.73 11.35
N ALA A 187 -15.80 3.56 11.76
CA ALA A 187 -16.33 4.23 12.95
C ALA A 187 -15.53 3.84 14.21
N LEU A 188 -15.22 2.55 14.38
CA LEU A 188 -14.40 2.08 15.50
C LEU A 188 -12.95 2.60 15.43
N PHE A 189 -12.33 2.61 14.24
CA PHE A 189 -10.99 3.18 14.06
C PHE A 189 -10.98 4.66 14.47
N GLN A 190 -11.94 5.45 14.01
CA GLN A 190 -12.05 6.86 14.36
C GLN A 190 -12.26 7.05 15.86
N GLU A 191 -13.12 6.24 16.50
CA GLU A 191 -13.32 6.27 17.95
C GLU A 191 -12.04 5.96 18.71
N MET A 192 -11.28 4.95 18.28
CA MET A 192 -9.99 4.59 18.88
C MET A 192 -8.96 5.72 18.75
N MET A 193 -8.84 6.30 17.56
CA MET A 193 -7.88 7.38 17.31
C MET A 193 -8.25 8.66 18.09
N ALA A 194 -9.54 9.01 18.15
CA ALA A 194 -10.02 10.13 18.95
C ALA A 194 -9.71 9.96 20.45
N LYS A 195 -9.85 8.74 20.99
CA LYS A 195 -9.46 8.43 22.38
C LYS A 195 -7.95 8.57 22.64
N LEU A 196 -7.12 8.48 21.60
CA LEU A 196 -5.68 8.76 21.67
C LEU A 196 -5.34 10.24 21.45
N GLY A 197 -6.35 11.10 21.23
CA GLY A 197 -6.16 12.51 20.88
C GLY A 197 -5.75 12.72 19.43
N ILE A 198 -5.90 11.70 18.57
CA ILE A 198 -5.52 11.72 17.16
C ILE A 198 -6.82 11.76 16.34
N GLU A 199 -7.28 12.93 15.93
CA GLU A 199 -8.44 13.03 15.05
C GLU A 199 -8.00 12.81 13.60
N VAL A 200 -7.87 11.55 13.18
CA VAL A 200 -7.26 11.20 11.88
C VAL A 200 -8.07 11.66 10.66
N PHE A 201 -9.40 11.71 10.78
CA PHE A 201 -10.30 11.92 9.65
C PHE A 201 -11.22 13.11 9.88
N ASP A 202 -11.16 14.09 8.96
CA ASP A 202 -12.14 15.17 8.87
C ASP A 202 -13.42 14.69 8.14
N ALA A 203 -14.42 15.56 8.05
CA ALA A 203 -15.69 15.23 7.37
C ALA A 203 -15.49 14.83 5.88
N VAL A 204 -14.40 15.29 5.26
CA VAL A 204 -14.07 14.99 3.85
C VAL A 204 -13.53 13.56 3.72
N ALA A 205 -12.71 13.11 4.66
CA ALA A 205 -12.27 11.72 4.73
C ALA A 205 -13.47 10.77 4.91
N ILE A 206 -14.45 11.12 5.76
CA ILE A 206 -15.68 10.31 5.94
C ILE A 206 -16.50 10.19 4.64
N GLU A 207 -16.66 11.28 3.90
CA GLU A 207 -17.39 11.26 2.61
C GLU A 207 -16.69 10.39 1.55
N ARG A 208 -15.36 10.36 1.56
CA ARG A 208 -14.57 9.48 0.68
C ARG A 208 -14.67 8.02 1.07
N LEU A 209 -14.72 7.72 2.35
CA LEU A 209 -14.98 6.36 2.85
C LEU A 209 -16.36 5.85 2.40
N GLU A 210 -17.36 6.72 2.36
CA GLU A 210 -18.66 6.41 1.78
C GLU A 210 -18.60 6.15 0.27
N LYS A 211 -17.73 6.87 -0.46
CA LYS A 211 -17.46 6.57 -1.87
C LYS A 211 -16.78 5.20 -2.04
N PHE A 212 -15.81 4.87 -1.18
CA PHE A 212 -15.15 3.55 -1.17
C PHE A 212 -16.15 2.42 -0.87
N ARG A 213 -17.04 2.59 0.11
CA ARG A 213 -18.12 1.62 0.39
C ARG A 213 -18.96 1.34 -0.86
N LYS A 214 -19.39 2.39 -1.56
CA LYS A 214 -20.21 2.27 -2.78
C LYS A 214 -19.50 1.54 -3.92
N LEU A 215 -18.20 1.74 -4.09
CA LEU A 215 -17.41 1.04 -5.11
C LEU A 215 -17.33 -0.47 -4.82
N TYR A 216 -17.23 -0.85 -3.54
CA TYR A 216 -17.24 -2.25 -3.13
C TYR A 216 -18.62 -2.90 -3.30
N GLU A 217 -19.71 -2.19 -2.99
CA GLU A 217 -21.09 -2.65 -3.18
C GLU A 217 -21.44 -2.92 -4.66
N GLN A 218 -20.88 -2.16 -5.59
CA GLN A 218 -21.12 -2.30 -7.03
C GLN A 218 -20.40 -3.49 -7.68
N LYS A 219 -19.44 -4.12 -6.98
CA LYS A 219 -18.66 -5.28 -7.47
C LYS A 219 -19.21 -6.64 -7.03
N LYS A 220 -20.25 -6.69 -6.20
CA LYS A 220 -21.05 -7.91 -5.93
C LYS A 220 -22.16 -8.05 -6.98
#